data_AF-A0A831K4X7-F1
#
_entry.id   AF-A0A831K4X7-F1
#
_cell.length_a   1.000
_cell.length_b   1.000
_cell.length_c   1.000
_cell.angle_alpha   90.00
_cell.angle_beta   90.00
_cell.angle_gamma   90.00
#
_symmetry.space_group_name_H-M   'P 1'
#
loop_
_entity.id
_entity.type
_entity.pdbx_description
1 polymer ?
#
loop_
_entity_poly.entity_id
_entity_poly.type
_entity_poly.pdbx_seq_one_letter_code
_entity_poly.pdbx_strand_id
1 'polypeptide(L)'
;GSVVVNEAAEVFGSIRAEEDVILRKNTVVHGEVEARGEVLIDSAARIQGDVAGRLIRATQDTIVSGKLRAEEGVELIPAESKEIEEKLRRFEIGLDLKEAFLEGEG
;
A
#
# COMPACT_ATOMS: atom_id res chain seq x y z
N GLY A 1 -10.52 7.03 2.29
CA GLY A 1 -9.77 6.39 3.39
C GLY A 1 -8.74 5.47 2.81
N SER A 2 -7.53 5.51 3.33
CA SER A 2 -6.44 4.59 2.95
C SER A 2 -6.53 3.26 3.67
N VAL A 3 -5.88 2.23 3.13
CA VAL A 3 -5.75 0.91 3.75
C VAL A 3 -4.27 0.59 3.93
N VAL A 4 -3.90 0.11 5.12
CA VAL A 4 -2.56 -0.42 5.40
C VAL A 4 -2.66 -1.89 5.75
N VAL A 5 -1.93 -2.72 5.01
CA VAL A 5 -1.74 -4.13 5.31
C VAL A 5 -0.38 -4.29 5.97
N ASN A 6 -0.40 -4.75 7.22
CA ASN A 6 0.79 -4.85 8.05
C ASN A 6 1.75 -5.95 7.59
N GLU A 7 3.00 -5.86 8.07
CA GLU A 7 4.06 -6.79 7.69
C GLU A 7 3.67 -8.25 7.94
N ALA A 8 4.06 -9.11 6.99
CA ALA A 8 3.80 -10.54 7.01
C ALA A 8 2.31 -10.95 7.12
N ALA A 9 1.39 -10.03 6.86
CA ALA A 9 -0.03 -10.37 6.78
C ALA A 9 -0.37 -11.08 5.47
N GLU A 10 -1.34 -11.99 5.55
CA GLU A 10 -1.92 -12.68 4.41
C GLU A 10 -3.39 -12.28 4.28
N VAL A 11 -3.79 -11.78 3.11
CA VAL A 11 -5.12 -11.28 2.83
C VAL A 11 -5.78 -12.14 1.76
N PHE A 12 -6.98 -12.61 2.04
CA PHE A 12 -7.83 -13.33 1.08
C PHE A 12 -8.97 -12.43 0.64
N GLY A 13 -9.08 -12.19 -0.67
CA GLY A 13 -10.06 -11.27 -1.26
C GLY A 13 -9.44 -9.95 -1.72
N SER A 14 -10.28 -9.09 -2.30
CA SER A 14 -9.84 -7.83 -2.89
C SER A 14 -9.67 -6.73 -1.84
N ILE A 15 -8.64 -5.91 -2.01
CA ILE A 15 -8.42 -4.68 -1.26
C ILE A 15 -8.85 -3.50 -2.12
N ARG A 16 -9.72 -2.64 -1.60
CA ARG A 16 -10.10 -1.38 -2.26
C ARG A 16 -9.97 -0.21 -1.30
N ALA A 17 -9.32 0.87 -1.75
CA ALA A 17 -9.21 2.11 -0.99
C ALA A 17 -9.59 3.32 -1.85
N GLU A 18 -10.24 4.29 -1.20
CA GLU A 18 -10.62 5.57 -1.81
C GLU A 18 -9.46 6.58 -1.83
N GLU A 19 -8.43 6.34 -1.02
CA GLU A 19 -7.16 7.07 -1.02
C GLU A 19 -6.06 6.07 -1.40
N ASP A 20 -5.09 5.82 -0.51
CA ASP A 20 -3.93 5.00 -0.81
C ASP A 20 -4.07 3.56 -0.29
N VAL A 21 -3.37 2.61 -0.92
CA VAL A 21 -3.12 1.28 -0.37
C VAL A 21 -1.64 1.14 -0.06
N ILE A 22 -1.31 0.69 1.15
CA ILE A 22 0.06 0.38 1.57
C ILE A 22 0.16 -1.08 1.96
N LEU A 23 0.92 -1.85 1.17
CA LEU A 23 1.26 -3.24 1.45
C LEU A 23 2.68 -3.27 2.02
N ARG A 24 2.81 -3.61 3.31
CA ARG A 24 4.11 -3.66 3.98
C ARG A 24 4.89 -4.92 3.63
N LYS A 25 6.08 -5.06 4.21
CA LYS A 25 7.03 -6.13 3.87
C LYS A 25 6.41 -7.51 4.03
N ASN A 26 6.75 -8.40 3.11
CA ASN A 26 6.34 -9.80 3.12
C ASN A 26 4.82 -10.04 3.13
N THR A 27 3.99 -9.04 2.78
CA THR A 27 2.54 -9.26 2.67
C THR A 27 2.22 -10.18 1.50
N VAL A 28 1.19 -11.01 1.68
CA VAL A 28 0.63 -11.84 0.62
C VAL A 28 -0.83 -11.46 0.41
N VAL A 29 -1.20 -11.15 -0.84
CA VAL A 29 -2.58 -10.83 -1.21
C VAL A 29 -3.08 -11.80 -2.25
N HIS A 30 -4.13 -12.53 -1.91
CA HIS A 30 -4.89 -13.41 -2.81
C HIS A 30 -6.13 -12.67 -3.32
N GLY A 31 -5.92 -11.74 -4.24
CA GLY A 31 -6.98 -10.90 -4.79
C GLY A 31 -6.46 -9.66 -5.48
N GLU A 32 -7.40 -8.86 -5.95
CA GLU A 32 -7.13 -7.58 -6.60
C GLU A 32 -6.80 -6.50 -5.58
N VAL A 33 -5.94 -5.56 -5.95
CA VAL A 33 -5.61 -4.38 -5.16
C VAL A 33 -5.95 -3.13 -5.96
N GLU A 34 -6.84 -2.30 -5.42
CA GLU A 34 -7.29 -1.08 -6.09
C GLU A 34 -7.23 0.13 -5.14
N ALA A 35 -6.64 1.22 -5.62
CA ALA A 35 -6.62 2.51 -4.96
C ALA A 35 -7.04 3.60 -5.95
N ARG A 36 -7.77 4.63 -5.50
CA ARG A 36 -7.89 5.87 -6.30
C ARG A 36 -6.63 6.73 -6.19
N GLY A 37 -5.90 6.60 -5.09
CA GLY A 37 -4.61 7.23 -4.85
C GLY A 37 -3.45 6.34 -5.28
N GLU A 38 -2.40 6.32 -4.46
CA GLU A 38 -1.22 5.51 -4.71
C GLU A 38 -1.38 4.08 -4.19
N VAL A 39 -0.74 3.13 -4.88
CA VAL A 39 -0.47 1.79 -4.32
C VAL A 39 1.02 1.69 -4.03
N LEU A 40 1.36 1.57 -2.75
CA LEU A 40 2.71 1.41 -2.23
C LEU A 40 2.90 -0.06 -1.86
N ILE A 41 3.87 -0.73 -2.50
CA ILE A 41 4.16 -2.15 -2.30
C ILE A 41 5.61 -2.30 -1.84
N ASP A 42 5.77 -2.68 -0.57
CA ASP A 42 7.07 -2.85 0.07
C ASP A 42 7.70 -4.22 -0.25
N SER A 43 8.95 -4.39 0.18
CA SER A 43 9.83 -5.51 -0.12
C SER A 43 9.20 -6.88 0.14
N ALA A 44 9.50 -7.81 -0.76
CA ALA A 44 9.06 -9.20 -0.74
C ALA A 44 7.53 -9.43 -0.72
N ALA A 45 6.72 -8.41 -1.01
CA ALA A 45 5.28 -8.58 -1.14
C ALA A 45 4.91 -9.43 -2.37
N ARG A 46 3.85 -10.22 -2.23
CA ARG A 46 3.31 -11.11 -3.28
C ARG A 46 1.83 -10.83 -3.49
N ILE A 47 1.45 -10.47 -4.71
CA ILE A 47 0.07 -10.20 -5.09
C ILE A 47 -0.35 -11.20 -6.17
N GLN A 48 -1.39 -11.98 -5.89
CA GLN A 48 -2.03 -12.91 -6.82
C GLN A 48 -3.31 -12.28 -7.35
N GLY A 49 -3.15 -11.27 -8.20
CA GLY A 49 -4.24 -10.50 -8.77
C GLY A 49 -3.75 -9.24 -9.46
N ASP A 50 -4.69 -8.51 -10.05
CA ASP A 50 -4.42 -7.22 -10.70
C ASP A 50 -4.22 -6.12 -9.65
N VAL A 51 -3.35 -5.16 -9.96
CA VAL A 51 -3.10 -3.96 -9.15
C VAL A 51 -3.44 -2.73 -9.97
N ALA A 52 -4.30 -1.87 -9.42
CA ALA A 52 -4.72 -0.61 -10.02
C ALA A 52 -4.55 0.56 -9.05
N GLY A 53 -4.02 1.66 -9.56
CA GLY A 53 -3.81 2.90 -8.80
C GLY A 53 -3.67 4.11 -9.71
N ARG A 54 -3.68 5.31 -9.14
CA ARG A 54 -3.21 6.50 -9.86
C ARG A 54 -1.71 6.39 -10.15
N LEU A 55 -0.93 6.02 -9.13
CA LEU A 55 0.50 5.74 -9.22
C LEU A 55 0.80 4.43 -8.48
N ILE A 56 1.64 3.57 -9.05
CA ILE A 56 2.09 2.35 -8.38
C ILE A 56 3.59 2.47 -8.10
N ARG A 57 3.97 2.33 -6.83
CA ARG A 57 5.36 2.31 -6.37
C ARG A 57 5.61 0.95 -5.73
N ALA A 58 6.51 0.18 -6.33
CA ALA A 58 6.83 -1.16 -5.86
C ALA A 58 8.33 -1.33 -5.73
N THR A 59 8.77 -2.06 -4.71
CA THR A 59 10.16 -2.50 -4.66
C THR A 59 10.45 -3.51 -5.75
N GLN A 60 11.71 -3.55 -6.23
CA GLN A 60 12.13 -4.42 -7.34
C GLN A 60 11.95 -5.93 -7.09
N ASP A 61 11.87 -6.34 -5.83
CA ASP A 61 11.68 -7.72 -5.39
C ASP A 61 10.19 -8.09 -5.18
N THR A 62 9.27 -7.16 -5.42
CA THR A 62 7.83 -7.40 -5.41
C THR A 62 7.44 -8.36 -6.53
N ILE A 63 6.51 -9.28 -6.24
CA ILE A 63 5.94 -10.18 -7.25
C ILE A 63 4.45 -9.91 -7.42
N VAL A 64 4.04 -9.49 -8.62
CA VAL A 64 2.64 -9.35 -9.00
C VAL A 64 2.31 -10.34 -10.10
N SER A 65 1.42 -11.29 -9.79
CA SER A 65 0.90 -12.29 -10.72
C SER A 65 -0.41 -11.80 -11.34
N GLY A 66 -0.33 -10.69 -12.06
CA GLY A 66 -1.48 -10.01 -12.65
C GLY A 66 -1.04 -8.80 -13.46
N LYS A 67 -2.01 -7.97 -13.84
CA LYS A 67 -1.75 -6.72 -14.57
C LYS A 67 -1.50 -5.58 -13.59
N LEU A 68 -0.60 -4.69 -13.96
CA LEU A 68 -0.43 -3.39 -13.31
C LEU A 68 -1.10 -2.33 -14.17
N ARG A 69 -1.97 -1.52 -13.56
CA ARG A 69 -2.61 -0.38 -14.20
C ARG A 69 -2.37 0.86 -13.36
N ALA A 70 -1.61 1.80 -13.90
CA ALA A 70 -1.36 3.07 -13.26
C ALA A 70 -1.58 4.21 -14.25
N GLU A 71 -2.33 5.22 -13.83
CA GLU A 71 -2.64 6.40 -14.66
C GLU A 71 -1.41 7.28 -14.88
N GLU A 72 -0.64 7.51 -13.82
CA GLU A 72 0.57 8.34 -13.79
C GLU A 72 1.84 7.50 -14.00
N GLY A 73 1.77 6.18 -13.85
CA GLY A 73 2.86 5.25 -14.16
C GLY A 73 3.21 4.28 -13.04
N VAL A 74 4.20 3.43 -13.32
CA VAL A 74 4.74 2.46 -12.36
C VAL A 74 6.19 2.81 -12.09
N GLU A 75 6.53 2.98 -10.81
CA GLU A 75 7.88 3.26 -10.34
C GLU A 75 8.43 2.04 -9.59
N LEU A 76 9.56 1.52 -10.06
CA LEU A 76 10.30 0.46 -9.39
C LEU A 76 11.42 1.08 -8.56
N ILE A 77 11.41 0.83 -7.27
CA ILE A 77 12.40 1.37 -6.33
C ILE A 77 13.26 0.24 -5.74
N PRO A 78 14.51 0.52 -5.30
CA PRO A 78 15.33 -0.47 -4.60
C PRO A 78 14.65 -1.01 -3.34
N ALA A 79 14.86 -2.29 -3.02
CA ALA A 79 14.26 -2.94 -1.84
C ALA A 79 14.70 -2.29 -0.51
N GLU A 80 15.88 -1.67 -0.48
CA GLU A 80 16.43 -0.97 0.68
C GLU A 80 16.01 0.52 0.73
N SER A 81 15.11 0.96 -0.16
CA SER A 81 14.62 2.34 -0.17
C SER A 81 13.84 2.66 1.11
N LYS A 82 14.11 3.84 1.67
CA LYS A 82 13.36 4.37 2.82
C LYS A 82 12.09 5.10 2.42
N GLU A 83 11.81 5.23 1.12
CA GLU A 83 10.70 6.05 0.65
C GLU A 83 9.33 5.55 1.11
N ILE A 84 9.11 4.22 1.04
CA ILE A 84 7.85 3.59 1.50
C ILE A 84 7.72 3.72 3.02
N GLU A 85 8.80 3.46 3.77
CA GLU A 85 8.88 3.64 5.22
C GLU A 85 8.60 5.09 5.65
N GLU A 86 9.11 6.08 4.91
CA GLU A 86 8.85 7.51 5.17
C GLU A 86 7.41 7.91 4.83
N LYS A 87 6.80 7.33 3.79
CA LYS A 87 5.37 7.51 3.51
C LYS A 87 4.50 6.87 4.60
N LEU A 88 4.86 5.67 5.06
CA LEU A 88 4.20 4.98 6.17
C LEU A 88 4.24 5.81 7.46
N ARG A 89 5.41 6.32 7.86
CA ARG A 89 5.51 7.19 9.05
C ARG A 89 4.62 8.41 8.97
N ARG A 90 4.56 9.07 7.81
CA ARG A 90 3.69 10.23 7.60
C ARG A 90 2.21 9.86 7.70
N PHE A 91 1.85 8.68 7.20
CA PHE A 91 0.50 8.15 7.31
C PHE A 91 0.13 7.87 8.77
N GLU A 92 0.98 7.14 9.50
CA GLU A 92 0.77 6.82 10.93
C GLU A 92 0.65 8.09 11.79
N ILE A 93 1.57 9.06 11.63
CA ILE A 93 1.48 10.36 12.32
C ILE A 93 0.16 11.08 11.98
N GLY A 94 -0.28 11.02 10.72
CA GLY A 94 -1.54 11.61 10.29
C GLY A 94 -2.77 10.96 10.92
N LEU A 95 -2.71 9.65 11.19
CA LEU A 95 -3.75 8.93 11.92
C LEU A 95 -3.74 9.31 13.40
N ASP A 96 -2.58 9.31 14.05
CA ASP A 96 -2.44 9.66 15.47
C ASP A 96 -3.02 11.06 15.78
N LEU A 97 -2.76 12.03 14.90
CA LEU A 97 -3.33 13.37 15.03
C LEU A 97 -4.85 13.36 14.91
N LYS A 98 -5.42 12.62 13.94
CA LYS A 98 -6.89 12.52 13.77
C LYS A 98 -7.55 11.87 14.99
N GLU A 99 -6.95 10.84 15.56
CA GLU A 99 -7.45 10.17 16.76
C GLU A 99 -7.44 11.12 17.96
N ALA A 100 -6.36 11.87 18.17
CA ALA A 100 -6.27 12.88 19.25
C ALA A 100 -7.31 13.99 19.13
N PHE A 101 -7.70 14.40 17.92
CA PHE A 101 -8.78 15.37 17.72
C PHE A 101 -10.17 14.80 18.05
N LEU A 102 -10.40 13.50 17.82
CA LEU A 102 -11.69 12.85 18.11
C LEU A 102 -11.87 12.56 19.60
N GLU A 103 -10.80 12.26 20.34
CA GLU A 103 -10.85 12.00 21.79
C GLU A 103 -11.00 13.28 22.63
N GLY A 104 -10.67 14.46 22.07
CA GLY A 104 -10.78 15.76 22.75
C GLY A 104 -12.16 16.40 22.75
N GLU A 105 -13.14 15.84 22.03
CA GLU A 105 -14.54 16.32 21.97
C GLU A 105 -15.50 15.51 22.89
N GLY A 106 -14.98 14.86 23.93
CA GLY A 106 -15.74 14.11 24.94
C GLY A 106 -16.12 14.90 26.19
#